data_AF-A0A246BS11-F1
#
_entry.id   AF-A0A246BS11-F1
#
_cell.length_a   1.000
_cell.length_b   1.000
_cell.length_c   1.000
_cell.angle_alpha   90.00
_cell.angle_beta   90.00
_cell.angle_gamma   90.00
#
_symmetry.space_group_name_H-M   'P 1'
#
loop_
_entity.id
_entity.type
_entity.pdbx_description
1 polymer ?
#
loop_
_entity_poly.entity_id
_entity_poly.type
_entity_poly.pdbx_seq_one_letter_code
_entity_poly.pdbx_strand_id
1 'polypeptide(L)'
;MQTSTIPFHQPQPPLSTTLTCTPDPQQDHIADHSLGTLTPHPTPSSVSIRGGLHFTPAWSEADETRVRIMFLGFTPEQALREARTDVMRAARRRALCGVTWHVQRVTCRVTNAAGEVLACRTMGGISSDLSGGARAQLEGDLTSEALAEARDWAILGLN
;
A
#
# COMPACT_ATOMS: atom_id res chain seq x y z
N MET A 1 -42.10 -31.90 -27.60
CA MET A 1 -40.64 -32.12 -27.61
C MET A 1 -40.03 -31.13 -26.63
N GLN A 2 -39.61 -31.59 -25.44
CA GLN A 2 -38.90 -30.76 -24.47
C GLN A 2 -37.39 -30.90 -24.74
N THR A 3 -36.75 -29.80 -25.12
CA THR A 3 -35.29 -29.71 -25.20
C THR A 3 -34.74 -29.41 -23.81
N SER A 4 -34.21 -30.44 -23.14
CA SER A 4 -33.40 -30.26 -21.94
C SER A 4 -32.02 -29.74 -22.34
N THR A 5 -31.78 -28.45 -22.10
CA THR A 5 -30.43 -27.87 -22.14
C THR A 5 -29.65 -28.44 -20.96
N ILE A 6 -28.74 -29.39 -21.23
CA ILE A 6 -27.79 -29.87 -20.24
C ILE A 6 -26.68 -28.81 -20.14
N PRO A 7 -26.48 -28.14 -18.99
CA PRO A 7 -25.34 -27.25 -18.83
C PRO A 7 -24.08 -28.11 -18.85
N PHE A 8 -23.28 -27.96 -19.90
CA PHE A 8 -21.91 -28.46 -19.91
C PHE A 8 -21.10 -27.63 -18.92
N HIS A 9 -21.03 -28.09 -17.67
CA HIS A 9 -20.02 -27.61 -16.74
C HIS A 9 -18.68 -28.21 -17.21
N GLN A 10 -17.93 -27.48 -18.03
CA GLN A 10 -16.52 -27.82 -18.21
C GLN A 10 -15.85 -27.67 -16.83
N PRO A 11 -15.18 -28.71 -16.31
CA PRO A 11 -14.42 -28.58 -15.08
C PRO A 11 -13.32 -27.53 -15.33
N GLN A 12 -13.35 -26.44 -14.56
CA GLN A 12 -12.29 -25.44 -14.62
C GLN A 12 -10.96 -26.13 -14.26
N PRO A 13 -9.88 -25.89 -15.01
CA PRO A 13 -8.59 -26.44 -14.69
C PRO A 13 -8.18 -25.99 -13.28
N PRO A 14 -7.53 -26.86 -12.47
CA PRO A 14 -7.14 -26.49 -11.12
C PRO A 14 -6.13 -25.34 -11.16
N LEU A 15 -6.46 -24.27 -10.44
CA LEU A 15 -5.62 -23.09 -10.28
C LEU A 15 -4.98 -23.10 -8.88
N SER A 16 -3.72 -22.69 -8.81
CA SER A 16 -2.99 -22.55 -7.55
C SER A 16 -2.60 -21.10 -7.31
N THR A 17 -2.89 -20.59 -6.12
CA THR A 17 -2.55 -19.22 -5.71
C THR A 17 -1.35 -19.22 -4.79
N THR A 18 -0.40 -18.32 -5.03
CA THR A 18 0.72 -18.05 -4.13
C THR A 18 0.76 -16.58 -3.78
N LEU A 19 0.85 -16.28 -2.48
CA LEU A 19 1.06 -14.93 -1.97
C LEU A 19 2.50 -14.80 -1.48
N THR A 20 3.19 -13.75 -1.92
CA THR A 20 4.56 -13.44 -1.49
C THR A 20 4.63 -11.99 -1.02
N CYS A 21 5.31 -11.77 0.11
CA CYS A 21 5.59 -10.43 0.62
C CYS A 21 7.09 -10.15 0.54
N THR A 22 7.47 -9.08 -0.14
CA THR A 22 8.88 -8.69 -0.29
C THR A 22 9.08 -7.22 0.09
N PRO A 23 10.22 -6.85 0.69
CA PRO A 23 10.59 -5.45 0.84
C PRO A 23 10.65 -4.75 -0.51
N ASP A 24 10.26 -3.48 -0.55
CA ASP A 24 10.29 -2.65 -1.76
C ASP A 24 11.20 -1.42 -1.58
N PRO A 25 12.52 -1.58 -1.69
CA PRO A 25 13.48 -0.52 -1.37
C PRO A 25 13.34 0.72 -2.27
N GLN A 26 12.79 0.57 -3.48
CA GLN A 26 12.53 1.71 -4.36
C GLN A 26 11.39 2.58 -3.81
N GLN A 27 10.36 1.95 -3.23
CA GLN A 27 9.26 2.67 -2.60
C GLN A 27 9.61 3.20 -1.21
N ASP A 28 10.54 2.57 -0.48
CA ASP A 28 11.07 3.09 0.80
C ASP A 28 11.64 4.51 0.61
N HIS A 29 12.43 4.73 -0.45
CA HIS A 29 12.95 6.05 -0.79
C HIS A 29 11.85 7.06 -1.11
N ILE A 30 10.80 6.64 -1.84
CA ILE A 30 9.64 7.48 -2.14
C ILE A 30 8.90 7.85 -0.85
N ALA A 31 8.73 6.91 0.08
CA ALA A 31 8.10 7.16 1.37
C ALA A 31 8.90 8.15 2.22
N ASP A 32 10.23 8.06 2.24
CA ASP A 32 11.08 9.06 2.90
C ASP A 32 10.93 10.45 2.29
N HIS A 33 10.88 10.55 0.95
CA HIS A 33 10.63 11.80 0.25
C HIS A 33 9.21 12.34 0.42
N SER A 34 8.23 11.45 0.61
CA SER A 34 6.82 11.83 0.68
C SER A 34 6.36 12.07 2.11
N LEU A 35 6.95 11.45 3.12
CA LEU A 35 6.45 11.48 4.50
C LEU A 35 7.45 12.09 5.47
N GLY A 36 8.74 12.14 5.12
CA GLY A 36 9.79 12.73 5.92
C GLY A 36 10.91 11.76 6.27
N THR A 37 12.07 12.35 6.59
CA THR A 37 13.34 11.66 6.81
C THR A 37 13.73 11.67 8.28
N LEU A 38 14.60 10.71 8.64
CA LEU A 38 15.19 10.63 9.96
C LEU A 38 16.66 11.00 9.92
N THR A 39 17.06 11.89 10.81
CA THR A 39 18.42 12.40 10.89
C THR A 39 18.95 12.23 12.31
N PRO A 40 20.25 11.93 12.48
CA PRO A 40 20.88 11.96 13.80
C PRO A 40 21.10 13.39 14.31
N HIS A 41 20.87 14.41 13.47
CA HIS A 41 21.13 15.81 13.80
C HIS A 41 19.85 16.61 13.65
N PRO A 42 19.44 17.38 14.67
CA PRO A 42 18.22 18.18 14.60
C PRO A 42 18.33 19.31 13.58
N THR A 43 17.25 19.54 12.85
CA THR A 43 17.00 20.74 12.05
C THR A 43 15.93 21.60 12.74
N PRO A 44 15.74 22.88 12.37
CA PRO A 44 14.70 23.73 12.98
C PRO A 44 13.27 23.18 12.85
N SER A 45 13.01 22.36 11.82
CA SER A 45 11.73 21.70 11.57
C SER A 45 11.66 20.27 12.14
N SER A 46 12.70 19.82 12.85
CA SER A 46 12.78 18.47 13.38
C SER A 46 11.94 18.27 14.64
N VAL A 47 11.29 17.11 14.72
CA VAL A 47 10.64 16.60 15.93
C VAL A 47 11.53 15.52 16.55
N SER A 48 11.84 15.63 17.84
CA SER A 48 12.62 14.60 18.54
C SER A 48 11.81 13.30 18.68
N ILE A 49 12.45 12.17 18.40
CA ILE A 49 11.89 10.83 18.58
C ILE A 49 12.80 9.96 19.45
N ARG A 50 12.28 8.83 19.92
CA ARG A 50 13.03 7.90 20.79
C ARG A 50 14.28 7.39 20.09
N GLY A 51 15.35 7.19 20.85
CA GLY A 51 16.63 6.65 20.35
C GLY A 51 17.63 7.69 19.87
N GLY A 52 17.44 8.98 20.20
CA GLY A 52 18.42 10.04 19.85
C GLY A 52 18.36 10.49 18.40
N LEU A 53 17.26 10.19 17.70
CA LEU A 53 17.03 10.58 16.31
C LEU A 53 16.00 11.71 16.22
N HIS A 54 16.03 12.41 15.10
CA HIS A 54 15.18 13.54 14.79
C HIS A 54 14.41 13.29 13.50
N PHE A 55 13.11 13.56 13.52
CA PHE A 55 12.24 13.46 12.35
C PHE A 55 12.07 14.80 11.68
N THR A 56 12.53 14.90 10.43
CA THR A 56 12.29 16.04 9.57
C THR A 56 11.15 15.67 8.60
N PRO A 57 9.96 16.28 8.72
CA PRO A 57 8.89 16.04 7.77
C PRO A 57 9.33 16.44 6.35
N ALA A 58 8.83 15.72 5.34
CA ALA A 58 9.11 16.02 3.93
C ALA A 58 8.51 17.38 3.50
N TRP A 59 7.48 17.82 4.20
CA TRP A 59 6.81 19.09 4.01
C TRP A 59 6.99 19.99 5.23
N SER A 60 7.00 21.30 5.00
CA SER A 60 7.04 22.28 6.07
C SER A 60 5.62 22.65 6.53
N GLU A 61 5.46 22.97 7.82
CA GLU A 61 4.20 23.50 8.36
C GLU A 61 3.71 24.73 7.59
N ALA A 62 4.64 25.58 7.14
CA ALA A 62 4.33 26.80 6.40
C ALA A 62 3.77 26.51 4.99
N ASP A 63 4.37 25.57 4.25
CA ASP A 63 3.88 25.18 2.92
C ASP A 63 2.53 24.47 3.00
N GLU A 64 2.39 23.54 3.95
CA GLU A 64 1.14 22.83 4.26
C GLU A 64 0.00 23.81 4.65
N THR A 65 0.31 24.84 5.44
CA THR A 65 -0.63 25.90 5.80
C THR A 65 -1.05 26.71 4.57
N ARG A 66 -0.07 27.09 3.72
CA ARG A 66 -0.33 27.85 2.48
C ARG A 66 -1.25 27.07 1.53
N VAL A 67 -1.01 25.77 1.34
CA VAL A 67 -1.82 24.89 0.49
C VAL A 67 -3.26 24.81 1.02
N ARG A 68 -3.48 24.62 2.32
CA ARG A 68 -4.83 24.53 2.91
C ARG A 68 -5.61 25.84 2.80
N ILE A 69 -4.96 26.98 2.99
CA ILE A 69 -5.61 28.29 2.80
C ILE A 69 -6.00 28.46 1.33
N MET A 70 -5.07 28.22 0.40
CA MET A 70 -5.24 28.52 -1.01
C MET A 70 -6.22 27.58 -1.73
N PHE A 71 -6.22 26.30 -1.37
CA PHE A 71 -6.99 25.28 -2.09
C PHE A 71 -8.19 24.72 -1.31
N LEU A 72 -8.17 24.78 0.02
CA LEU A 72 -9.26 24.24 0.86
C LEU A 72 -10.09 25.34 1.54
N GLY A 73 -9.72 26.62 1.34
CA GLY A 73 -10.46 27.76 1.89
C GLY A 73 -10.41 27.84 3.42
N PHE A 74 -9.42 27.22 4.06
CA PHE A 74 -9.29 27.25 5.51
C PHE A 74 -8.88 28.64 6.00
N THR A 75 -9.36 29.02 7.18
CA THR A 75 -8.80 30.16 7.89
C THR A 75 -7.34 29.88 8.29
N PRO A 76 -6.49 30.91 8.48
CA PRO A 76 -5.08 30.70 8.85
C PRO A 76 -4.90 29.83 10.11
N GLU A 77 -5.75 30.03 11.13
CA GLU A 77 -5.68 29.25 12.37
C GLU A 77 -6.08 27.78 12.18
N GLN A 78 -7.09 27.51 11.35
CA GLN A 78 -7.50 26.15 11.02
C GLN A 78 -6.42 25.45 10.18
N ALA A 79 -5.91 26.13 9.15
CA ALA A 79 -4.85 25.60 8.29
C ALA A 79 -3.59 25.23 9.08
N LEU A 80 -3.17 26.09 10.02
CA LEU A 80 -2.02 25.85 10.88
C LEU A 80 -2.23 24.63 11.79
N ARG A 81 -3.44 24.51 12.38
CA ARG A 81 -3.79 23.39 13.28
C ARG A 81 -3.78 22.05 12.53
N GLU A 82 -4.35 22.02 11.33
CA GLU A 82 -4.39 20.82 10.49
C GLU A 82 -3.00 20.44 9.99
N ALA A 83 -2.22 21.41 9.50
CA ALA A 83 -0.83 21.20 9.09
C ALA A 83 0.02 20.60 10.22
N ARG A 84 -0.09 21.14 11.44
CA ARG A 84 0.57 20.60 12.65
C ARG A 84 0.12 19.18 12.96
N THR A 85 -1.19 18.93 12.86
CA THR A 85 -1.75 17.60 13.13
C THR A 85 -1.18 16.57 12.18
N ASP A 86 -1.04 16.90 10.89
CA ASP A 86 -0.49 15.98 9.89
C ASP A 86 1.01 15.75 10.05
N VAL A 87 1.80 16.80 10.31
CA VAL A 87 3.23 16.67 10.64
C VAL A 87 3.42 15.79 11.87
N MET A 88 2.65 16.02 12.93
CA MET A 88 2.72 15.21 14.15
C MET A 88 2.24 13.77 13.93
N ARG A 89 1.23 13.56 13.08
CA ARG A 89 0.76 12.22 12.69
C ARG A 89 1.84 11.47 11.90
N ALA A 90 2.54 12.14 10.98
CA ALA A 90 3.68 11.55 10.27
C ALA A 90 4.83 11.20 11.23
N ALA A 91 5.21 12.12 12.13
CA ALA A 91 6.24 11.89 13.13
C ALA A 91 5.91 10.73 14.09
N ARG A 92 4.67 10.66 14.58
CA ARG A 92 4.20 9.58 15.46
C ARG A 92 4.21 8.23 14.74
N ARG A 93 3.74 8.18 13.49
CA ARG A 93 3.80 6.96 12.67
C ARG A 93 5.25 6.51 12.52
N ARG A 94 6.18 7.42 12.22
CA ARG A 94 7.62 7.11 12.20
C ARG A 94 8.11 6.53 13.52
N ALA A 95 7.78 7.17 14.64
CA ALA A 95 8.21 6.71 15.96
C ALA A 95 7.65 5.32 16.35
N LEU A 96 6.42 4.99 15.96
CA LEU A 96 5.76 3.72 16.26
C LEU A 96 6.29 2.57 15.40
N CYS A 97 6.64 2.85 14.14
CA CYS A 97 6.93 1.83 13.13
C CYS A 97 8.44 1.61 12.93
N GLY A 98 9.26 2.37 13.65
CA GLY A 98 10.71 2.29 13.62
C GLY A 98 11.36 3.34 12.72
N VAL A 99 12.69 3.30 12.74
CA VAL A 99 13.59 4.32 12.16
C VAL A 99 13.57 4.30 10.62
N THR A 100 12.86 3.36 9.98
CA THR A 100 12.83 3.22 8.52
C THR A 100 11.42 2.85 8.06
N TRP A 101 10.98 3.40 6.92
CA TRP A 101 9.63 3.13 6.42
C TRP A 101 9.84 1.86 5.63
N HIS A 102 9.36 0.74 6.16
CA HIS A 102 9.46 -0.51 5.43
C HIS A 102 8.22 -0.64 4.57
N VAL A 103 8.35 -0.37 3.28
CA VAL A 103 7.33 -0.68 2.29
C VAL A 103 7.41 -2.16 2.00
N GLN A 104 6.28 -2.83 2.13
CA GLN A 104 6.09 -4.21 1.71
C GLN A 104 5.28 -4.22 0.43
N ARG A 105 5.70 -5.07 -0.49
CA ARG A 105 4.98 -5.42 -1.69
C ARG A 105 4.36 -6.79 -1.49
N VAL A 106 3.03 -6.86 -1.58
CA VAL A 106 2.27 -8.09 -1.57
C VAL A 106 1.94 -8.44 -3.02
N THR A 107 2.38 -9.61 -3.45
CA THR A 107 2.13 -10.13 -4.80
C THR A 107 1.34 -11.43 -4.71
N CYS A 108 0.21 -11.47 -5.41
CA CYS A 108 -0.59 -12.65 -5.66
C CYS A 108 -0.30 -13.16 -7.07
N ARG A 109 0.12 -14.42 -7.18
CA ARG A 109 0.27 -15.13 -8.45
C ARG A 109 -0.70 -16.28 -8.51
N VAL A 110 -1.43 -16.39 -9.61
CA VAL A 110 -2.26 -17.55 -9.91
C VAL A 110 -1.62 -18.31 -11.05
N THR A 111 -1.44 -19.61 -10.84
CA THR A 111 -0.80 -20.52 -11.79
C THR A 111 -1.75 -21.64 -12.20
N ASN A 112 -1.58 -22.16 -13.41
CA ASN A 112 -2.26 -23.37 -13.84
C ASN A 112 -1.55 -24.64 -13.34
N ALA A 113 -2.10 -25.82 -13.65
CA ALA A 113 -1.52 -27.10 -13.26
C ALA A 113 -0.10 -27.38 -13.82
N ALA A 114 0.27 -26.72 -14.91
CA ALA A 114 1.61 -26.79 -15.51
C ALA A 114 2.61 -25.83 -14.83
N GLY A 115 2.15 -24.99 -13.90
CA GLY A 115 2.96 -23.99 -13.21
C GLY A 115 3.09 -22.66 -13.95
N GLU A 116 2.37 -22.48 -15.06
CA GLU A 116 2.39 -21.22 -15.82
C GLU A 116 1.56 -20.15 -15.10
N VAL A 117 2.09 -18.92 -15.04
CA VAL A 117 1.41 -17.80 -14.38
C VAL A 117 0.35 -17.24 -15.31
N LEU A 118 -0.92 -17.41 -14.93
CA LEU A 118 -2.07 -16.88 -15.68
C LEU A 118 -2.45 -15.47 -15.25
N ALA A 119 -2.20 -15.12 -13.99
CA ALA A 119 -2.49 -13.80 -13.45
C ALA A 119 -1.49 -13.42 -12.37
N CYS A 120 -1.17 -12.13 -12.31
CA CYS A 120 -0.33 -11.55 -11.29
C CYS A 120 -0.93 -10.22 -10.86
N ARG A 121 -1.18 -10.07 -9.55
CA ARG A 121 -1.63 -8.82 -8.94
C ARG A 121 -0.68 -8.44 -7.83
N THR A 122 -0.37 -7.16 -7.74
CA THR A 122 0.63 -6.65 -6.81
C THR A 122 0.18 -5.33 -6.25
N MET A 123 0.38 -5.14 -4.94
CA MET A 123 0.16 -3.86 -4.27
C MET A 123 1.27 -3.62 -3.25
N GLY A 124 1.68 -2.35 -3.14
CA GLY A 124 2.69 -1.89 -2.17
C GLY A 124 2.06 -1.01 -1.09
N GLY A 125 2.65 -1.00 0.09
CA GLY A 125 2.24 -0.11 1.18
C GLY A 125 3.20 -0.16 2.36
N ILE A 126 3.11 0.83 3.25
CA ILE A 126 3.92 0.85 4.47
C ILE A 126 3.48 -0.30 5.36
N SER A 127 4.43 -1.14 5.79
CA SER A 127 4.16 -2.36 6.55
C SER A 127 3.33 -2.14 7.82
N SER A 128 3.46 -0.96 8.44
CA SER A 128 2.69 -0.58 9.62
C SER A 128 1.26 -0.16 9.33
N ASP A 129 0.99 0.35 8.14
CA ASP A 129 -0.36 0.73 7.70
C ASP A 129 -1.15 -0.52 7.30
N LEU A 130 -0.45 -1.59 6.94
CA LEU A 130 -0.97 -2.95 6.76
C LEU A 130 -1.20 -3.63 8.12
N SER A 131 -2.03 -3.04 8.99
CA SER A 131 -2.53 -3.71 10.19
C SER A 131 -3.07 -5.11 9.86
N GLY A 132 -3.01 -6.07 10.78
CA GLY A 132 -3.34 -7.48 10.47
C GLY A 132 -4.70 -7.67 9.78
N GLY A 133 -5.73 -6.88 10.15
CA GLY A 133 -7.03 -6.89 9.48
C GLY A 133 -7.01 -6.26 8.09
N ALA A 134 -6.37 -5.10 7.92
CA ALA A 134 -6.23 -4.44 6.61
C ALA A 134 -5.42 -5.29 5.63
N ARG A 135 -4.38 -5.97 6.13
CA ARG A 135 -3.55 -6.88 5.35
C ARG A 135 -4.33 -8.10 4.87
N ALA A 136 -5.12 -8.74 5.75
CA ALA A 136 -5.93 -9.90 5.37
C ALA A 136 -6.99 -9.54 4.31
N GLN A 137 -7.63 -8.38 4.45
CA GLN A 137 -8.56 -7.88 3.44
C GLN A 137 -7.85 -7.68 2.09
N LEU A 138 -6.69 -7.03 2.12
CA LEU A 138 -5.87 -6.74 0.94
C LEU A 138 -5.39 -8.00 0.22
N GLU A 139 -4.91 -9.00 0.97
CA GLU A 139 -4.54 -10.32 0.44
C GLU A 139 -5.75 -11.03 -0.20
N GLY A 140 -6.94 -10.90 0.42
CA GLY A 140 -8.20 -11.40 -0.10
C GLY A 140 -8.61 -10.75 -1.43
N ASP A 141 -8.55 -9.42 -1.51
CA ASP A 141 -8.91 -8.65 -2.71
C ASP A 141 -7.96 -9.00 -3.88
N LEU A 142 -6.65 -8.99 -3.63
CA LEU A 142 -5.64 -9.38 -4.63
C LEU A 142 -5.82 -10.81 -5.11
N THR A 143 -6.20 -11.72 -4.21
CA THR A 143 -6.48 -13.13 -4.56
C THR A 143 -7.73 -13.24 -5.42
N SER A 144 -8.81 -12.54 -5.04
CA SER A 144 -10.07 -12.53 -5.78
C SER A 144 -9.88 -11.99 -7.21
N GLU A 145 -9.20 -10.86 -7.35
CA GLU A 145 -8.92 -10.23 -8.65
C GLU A 145 -8.02 -11.11 -9.53
N ALA A 146 -6.92 -11.65 -8.98
CA ALA A 146 -6.04 -12.51 -9.74
C ALA A 146 -6.73 -13.82 -10.17
N LEU A 147 -7.60 -14.38 -9.32
CA LEU A 147 -8.38 -15.57 -9.68
C LEU A 147 -9.43 -15.26 -10.75
N ALA A 148 -10.08 -14.09 -10.70
CA ALA A 148 -11.03 -13.68 -11.74
C ALA A 148 -10.33 -13.59 -13.10
N GLU A 149 -9.20 -12.87 -13.17
CA GLU A 149 -8.41 -12.75 -14.40
C GLU A 149 -7.88 -14.11 -14.89
N ALA A 150 -7.34 -14.94 -13.99
CA ALA A 150 -6.85 -16.27 -14.37
C ALA A 150 -7.95 -17.18 -14.90
N ARG A 151 -9.17 -17.06 -14.36
CA ARG A 151 -10.35 -17.80 -14.86
C ARG A 151 -10.75 -17.31 -16.25
N ASP A 152 -10.71 -16.00 -16.49
CA ASP A 152 -10.97 -15.45 -17.82
C ASP A 152 -9.96 -16.00 -18.84
N TRP A 153 -8.67 -16.02 -18.51
CA TRP A 153 -7.63 -16.62 -19.36
C TRP A 153 -7.84 -18.13 -19.58
N ALA A 154 -8.17 -18.88 -18.53
CA ALA A 154 -8.43 -20.31 -18.61
C ALA A 154 -9.67 -20.65 -19.46
N ILE A 155 -10.70 -19.79 -19.46
CA ILE A 155 -11.90 -19.94 -20.29
C ILE A 155 -11.59 -19.64 -21.76
N LEU A 156 -10.72 -18.67 -22.04
CA LEU A 156 -10.34 -18.29 -23.41
C LEU A 156 -9.43 -19.31 -24.11
N GLY A 157 -8.83 -20.26 -23.38
CA GLY A 157 -7.98 -21.31 -23.96
C GLY A 157 -6.72 -20.79 -24.67
N LEU A 158 -6.34 -19.54 -24.39
CA LEU A 158 -5.16 -18.89 -24.93
C LEU A 158 -3.95 -19.27 -24.07
N ASN A 159 -3.42 -20.47 -24.33
CA ASN A 159 -2.07 -20.86 -23.93
C ASN A 159 -1.11 -20.58 -25.09
#